data_AF-A0A2W7AD56-F1
#
_entry.id   AF-A0A2W7AD56-F1
#
_cell.length_a   1.000
_cell.length_b   1.000
_cell.length_c   1.000
_cell.angle_alpha   90.00
_cell.angle_beta   90.00
_cell.angle_gamma   90.00
#
_symmetry.space_group_name_H-M   'P 1'
#
loop_
_entity.id
_entity.type
_entity.pdbx_description
1 polymer ?
#
loop_
_entity_poly.entity_id
_entity_poly.type
_entity_poly.pdbx_seq_one_letter_code
_entity_poly.pdbx_strand_id
1 'polypeptide(L)' 'MSQLILYIASSLDGYIARTSGEVDRLFTDQDYGYTEFFASIDRLLMGRITYEQLLTFGYYP' A
#
# COMPACT_ATOMS: atom_id res chain seq x y z
N MET A 1 18.46 14.08 6.63
CA MET A 1 17.65 13.59 7.77
C MET A 1 16.64 12.60 7.23
N SER A 2 16.41 11.48 7.92
CA SER A 2 15.38 10.52 7.53
C SER A 2 13.98 11.08 7.77
N GLN A 3 13.07 10.86 6.83
CA GLN A 3 11.65 11.22 6.96
C GLN A 3 10.81 9.94 7.10
N LEU A 4 9.75 9.99 7.90
CA LEU A 4 8.73 8.95 7.95
C LEU A 4 7.55 9.41 7.09
N ILE A 5 7.28 8.67 6.01
CA ILE A 5 6.25 9.01 5.03
C ILE A 5 5.17 7.92 5.06
N LEU A 6 3.90 8.32 5.14
CA LEU A 6 2.75 7.44 4.94
C LEU A 6 2.26 7.62 3.50
N TYR A 7 2.34 6.56 2.71
CA TYR A 7 1.79 6.49 1.37
C TYR A 7 0.78 5.35 1.32
N ILE A 8 -0.50 5.67 1.11
CA ILE A 8 -1.59 4.70 1.20
C ILE A 8 -2.77 5.12 0.32
N ALA A 9 -3.44 4.15 -0.28
CA ALA A 9 -4.73 4.36 -0.93
C ALA A 9 -5.85 4.27 0.11
N SER A 10 -6.84 5.16 -0.01
CA SER A 10 -8.05 5.14 0.82
C SER A 10 -9.27 5.46 -0.02
N SER A 11 -10.42 5.00 0.43
CA SER A 11 -11.70 5.48 -0.07
C SER A 11 -11.90 6.97 0.25
N LEU A 12 -12.88 7.59 -0.41
CA LEU A 12 -13.23 9.00 -0.21
C LEU A 12 -13.67 9.31 1.23
N ASP A 13 -14.29 8.33 1.89
CA ASP A 13 -14.73 8.38 3.29
C ASP A 13 -13.66 7.90 4.29
N GLY A 14 -12.42 7.65 3.83
CA GLY A 14 -11.25 7.47 4.70
C GLY A 14 -10.96 6.03 5.16
N TYR A 15 -11.56 5.02 4.54
CA TYR A 15 -11.31 3.61 4.83
C TYR A 15 -10.27 3.01 3.88
N ILE A 16 -9.45 2.10 4.40
CA ILE A 16 -8.36 1.45 3.64
C ILE A 16 -8.77 0.05 3.17
N ALA A 17 -9.45 -0.69 4.03
CA ALA A 17 -9.91 -2.04 3.77
C ALA A 17 -11.33 -2.22 4.33
N ARG A 18 -12.04 -3.21 3.81
CA ARG A 18 -13.33 -3.62 4.37
C ARG A 18 -13.15 -4.28 5.73
N THR A 19 -14.26 -4.45 6.45
CA THR A 19 -14.28 -5.26 7.67
C THR A 19 -13.89 -6.73 7.43
N SER A 20 -14.06 -7.22 6.20
CA SER A 20 -13.57 -8.54 5.74
C SER A 20 -12.05 -8.58 5.49
N GLY A 21 -11.36 -7.44 5.48
CA GLY A 21 -9.94 -7.32 5.13
C GLY A 21 -9.68 -7.16 3.62
N GLU A 22 -10.73 -7.25 2.79
CA GLU A 22 -10.60 -7.13 1.33
C GLU A 22 -10.26 -5.69 0.90
N VAL A 23 -9.44 -5.62 -0.16
CA VAL A 23 -9.00 -4.39 -0.84
C VAL A 23 -9.39 -4.38 -2.32
N ASP A 24 -10.45 -5.11 -2.66
CA ASP A 24 -11.02 -5.32 -4.00
C ASP A 24 -11.39 -4.02 -4.74
N ARG A 25 -11.59 -2.92 -4.01
CA ARG A 25 -11.96 -1.61 -4.55
C ARG A 25 -10.79 -0.69 -4.87
N LEU A 26 -9.55 -1.12 -4.63
CA LEU A 26 -8.39 -0.33 -5.00
C LEU A 26 -8.15 -0.42 -6.51
N PHE A 27 -7.95 0.73 -7.15
CA PHE A 27 -7.64 0.80 -8.56
C PHE A 27 -6.13 0.73 -8.80
N THR A 28 -5.71 -0.03 -9.81
CA THR A 28 -4.32 -0.13 -10.28
C THR A 28 -4.23 0.21 -11.76
N ASP A 29 -5.13 1.06 -12.24
CA ASP A 29 -5.25 1.46 -13.65
C ASP A 29 -4.10 2.36 -14.11
N GLN A 30 -3.42 3.01 -13.16
CA GLN A 30 -2.31 3.95 -13.40
C GLN A 30 -1.27 3.84 -12.28
N ASP A 31 -0.10 4.45 -12.49
CA ASP A 31 1.01 4.42 -11.53
C ASP A 31 0.79 5.29 -10.28
N TYR A 32 -0.01 6.36 -10.37
CA TYR A 32 -0.25 7.31 -9.26
C TYR A 32 1.04 7.85 -8.59
N GLY A 33 2.15 7.89 -9.34
CA GLY A 33 3.46 8.30 -8.84
C GLY A 33 4.14 7.26 -7.95
N TYR A 34 3.61 6.02 -7.88
CA TYR A 34 4.13 4.95 -7.05
C TYR A 34 5.56 4.59 -7.43
N THR A 35 5.89 4.48 -8.72
CA THR A 35 7.23 4.08 -9.16
C THR A 35 8.30 5.07 -8.71
N GLU A 36 8.10 6.37 -8.97
CA GLU A 36 9.03 7.42 -8.54
C GLU A 36 9.11 7.52 -7.02
N PHE A 37 7.96 7.44 -6.34
CA PHE A 37 7.89 7.44 -4.89
C PHE A 37 8.68 6.27 -4.29
N PHE A 38 8.42 5.04 -4.72
CA PHE A 38 9.02 3.83 -4.17
C PHE A 38 10.54 3.80 -4.42
N ALA A 39 11.02 4.34 -5.54
CA ALA A 39 12.46 4.50 -5.81
C ALA A 39 13.18 5.43 -4.82
N SER A 40 12.45 6.30 -4.12
CA SER A 40 13.00 7.18 -3.07
C SER A 40 13.03 6.54 -1.67
N ILE A 41 12.50 5.32 -1.50
CA ILE A 41 12.33 4.67 -0.20
C ILE A 41 13.40 3.61 0.07
N ASP A 42 14.21 3.84 1.10
CA ASP A 42 15.24 2.89 1.53
C ASP A 42 14.71 1.78 2.46
N ARG A 43 13.60 2.04 3.17
CA ARG A 43 13.07 1.15 4.23
C ARG A 43 11.55 1.17 4.25
N LEU A 44 10.96 -0.02 4.36
CA LEU A 44 9.51 -0.22 4.43
C LEU A 44 9.09 -0.70 5.83
N LEU A 45 8.05 -0.08 6.37
CA LEU A 45 7.39 -0.50 7.61
C LEU A 45 5.92 -0.80 7.29
N MET A 46 5.43 -1.95 7.73
CA MET A 46 4.02 -2.32 7.57
C MET A 46 3.54 -3.16 8.76
N GLY A 47 2.23 -3.15 9.00
CA GLY A 47 1.61 -4.01 10.01
C GLY A 47 1.56 -5.47 9.57
N ARG A 48 1.46 -6.39 10.53
CA ARG A 48 1.38 -7.83 10.27
C ARG A 48 0.26 -8.21 9.30
N ILE A 49 -0.94 -7.63 9.48
CA ILE A 49 -2.11 -7.92 8.64
C ILE A 49 -1.83 -7.52 7.18
N THR A 50 -1.23 -6.35 6.96
CA THR A 50 -0.82 -5.90 5.62
C THR A 50 0.24 -6.81 5.02
N TYR A 51 1.22 -7.24 5.81
CA TYR A 51 2.26 -8.16 5.36
C TYR A 51 1.68 -9.53 4.94
N GLU A 52 0.82 -10.12 5.77
CA GLU A 52 0.15 -11.38 5.47
C GLU A 52 -0.71 -11.28 4.21
N GLN A 53 -1.41 -10.16 4.02
CA GLN A 53 -2.18 -9.89 2.81
C GLN A 53 -1.30 -9.84 1.55
N LEU A 54 -0.16 -9.14 1.60
CA LEU A 54 0.76 -9.03 0.46
C LEU A 54 1.30 -10.38 -0.01
N LEU A 55 1.56 -11.32 0.92
CA LEU A 55 2.01 -12.67 0.58
C LEU A 55 0.99 -13.45 -0.27
N THR A 56 -0.29 -13.04 -0.28
CA THR A 56 -1.33 -13.66 -1.09
C THR A 56 -1.39 -13.13 -2.53
N PHE A 57 -0.80 -11.96 -2.81
CA PHE A 57 -0.91 -11.27 -4.10
C PHE A 57 0.09 -11.76 -5.16
N GLY A 58 0.97 -12.70 -4.81
CA GLY A 58 2.01 -13.23 -5.69
C GLY A 58 3.36 -12.59 -5.43
N TYR A 59 4.27 -12.72 -6.39
CA TYR A 59 5.63 -12.20 -6.24
C TYR A 59 5.64 -10.67 -6.29
N TYR A 60 6.34 -10.08 -5.33
CA TYR A 60 6.63 -8.65 -5.21
C TYR A 60 8.11 -8.54 -4.78
N PRO A 61 8.90 -7.56 -5.26
CA PRO A 61 8.61 -6.60 -6.33
C PRO A 61 8.75 -7.22 -7.72
#